data_AF-A0A2S8ET92-F1
#
_entry.id   AF-A0A2S8ET92-F1
#
_cell.length_a   1.000
_cell.length_b   1.000
_cell.length_c   1.000
_cell.angle_alpha   90.00
_cell.angle_beta   90.00
_cell.angle_gamma   90.00
#
_symmetry.space_group_name_H-M   'P 1'
#
loop_
_entity.id
_entity.type
_entity.pdbx_description
1 polymer ?
#
loop_
_entity_poly.entity_id
_entity_poly.type
_entity_poly.pdbx_seq_one_letter_code
_entity_poly.pdbx_strand_id
1 'polypeptide(L)'
;MEGKEQFGLFRASVLAVEDDPSFVILTDEDTPFDEGLPDVAVNRAPVDPTEIMLERTRRQAAFLEADPLNEPVGFFDTDMLMLEAFSPLFEHDFDIAVTLRPSGRGMPVNGGLILVNNRRPALVRQFFCDLRNRMEREAKGTQREWYGDQITLANVIGDVSLPDVLGEIHEIDGVRILFLDYASYNYSPKREHPLLWGELSGIFLYHFKGRCRIYMRDFWQRRIAPNRGWVDRSPLTWFLAGLALEWKRKQTNPVFRADTRRL
;
A
#
# COMPACT_ATOMS: atom_id res chain seq x y z
N MET A 1 -6.08 14.91 -5.87
CA MET A 1 -6.91 14.13 -4.92
C MET A 1 -6.18 14.18 -3.60
N GLU A 2 -6.81 14.76 -2.59
CA GLU A 2 -6.21 14.96 -1.26
C GLU A 2 -6.10 13.63 -0.51
N GLY A 3 -5.17 13.54 0.45
CA GLY A 3 -4.92 12.31 1.22
C GLY A 3 -6.16 11.80 1.97
N LYS A 4 -6.96 12.72 2.52
CA LYS A 4 -8.23 12.43 3.18
C LYS A 4 -9.22 11.69 2.29
N GLU A 5 -9.34 12.12 1.03
CA GLU A 5 -10.23 11.46 0.07
C GLU A 5 -9.73 10.06 -0.30
N GLN A 6 -8.41 9.92 -0.50
CA GLN A 6 -7.79 8.63 -0.79
C GLN A 6 -8.05 7.63 0.35
N PHE A 7 -7.81 8.05 1.59
CA PHE A 7 -8.13 7.23 2.77
C PHE A 7 -9.61 6.86 2.84
N GLY A 8 -10.52 7.82 2.61
CA GLY A 8 -11.96 7.54 2.64
C GLY A 8 -12.37 6.45 1.64
N LEU A 9 -11.79 6.48 0.44
CA LEU A 9 -12.01 5.45 -0.59
C LEU A 9 -11.34 4.11 -0.24
N PHE A 10 -10.11 4.13 0.29
CA PHE A 10 -9.42 2.94 0.79
C PHE A 10 -10.21 2.26 1.90
N ARG A 11 -10.58 3.01 2.96
CA ARG A 11 -11.43 2.54 4.06
C ARG A 11 -12.73 1.92 3.55
N ALA A 12 -13.43 2.60 2.64
CA ALA A 12 -14.66 2.07 2.06
C ALA A 12 -14.45 0.75 1.30
N SER A 13 -13.27 0.57 0.68
CA SER A 13 -12.92 -0.69 0.01
C SER A 13 -12.57 -1.81 0.97
N VAL A 14 -11.90 -1.51 2.08
CA VAL A 14 -11.62 -2.49 3.14
C VAL A 14 -12.93 -2.96 3.77
N LEU A 15 -13.82 -2.04 4.16
CA LEU A 15 -15.15 -2.36 4.72
C LEU A 15 -16.06 -3.15 3.78
N ALA A 16 -15.75 -3.21 2.49
CA ALA A 16 -16.52 -3.97 1.51
C ALA A 16 -16.11 -5.45 1.45
N VAL A 17 -14.93 -5.80 1.99
CA VAL A 17 -14.35 -7.15 1.86
C VAL A 17 -13.86 -7.76 3.16
N GLU A 18 -13.50 -6.95 4.16
CA GLU A 18 -13.06 -7.41 5.47
C GLU A 18 -14.18 -7.29 6.50
N ASP A 19 -14.22 -8.25 7.42
CA ASP A 19 -15.15 -8.26 8.55
C ASP A 19 -14.54 -7.50 9.73
N ASP A 20 -15.28 -6.51 10.26
CA ASP A 20 -14.94 -5.73 11.45
C ASP A 20 -13.52 -5.10 11.49
N PRO A 21 -13.03 -4.44 10.41
CA PRO A 21 -11.70 -3.84 10.40
C PRO A 21 -11.65 -2.58 11.28
N SER A 22 -10.51 -2.37 11.95
CA SER A 22 -10.16 -1.09 12.58
C SER A 22 -9.04 -0.39 11.80
N PHE A 23 -8.98 0.94 11.91
CA PHE A 23 -8.03 1.75 11.15
C PHE A 23 -7.22 2.65 12.07
N VAL A 24 -5.92 2.72 11.81
CA VAL A 24 -5.02 3.69 12.42
C VAL A 24 -4.33 4.49 11.33
N ILE A 25 -4.54 5.80 11.32
CA ILE A 25 -3.87 6.71 10.38
C ILE A 25 -2.58 7.21 11.03
N LEU A 26 -1.44 6.85 10.45
CA LEU A 26 -0.14 7.40 10.81
C LEU A 26 0.11 8.65 9.95
N THR A 27 0.09 9.84 10.55
CA THR A 27 0.18 11.10 9.79
C THR A 27 0.97 12.18 10.53
N ASP A 28 1.27 13.27 9.82
CA ASP A 28 1.89 14.45 10.40
C ASP A 28 0.90 15.27 11.26
N GLU A 29 1.40 16.33 11.89
CA GLU A 29 0.59 17.17 12.79
C GLU A 29 -0.44 18.02 12.03
N ASP A 30 -0.17 18.34 10.77
CA ASP A 30 -0.89 19.38 10.02
C ASP A 30 -1.92 18.81 9.02
N THR A 31 -1.80 17.54 8.64
CA THR A 31 -2.68 16.93 7.63
C THR A 31 -4.08 16.73 8.21
N PRO A 32 -5.12 17.34 7.59
CA PRO A 32 -6.47 17.28 8.12
C PRO A 32 -7.11 15.91 7.83
N PHE A 33 -7.43 15.17 8.88
CA PHE A 33 -8.25 13.96 8.85
C PHE A 33 -9.46 14.16 9.75
N ASP A 34 -10.59 13.52 9.42
CA ASP A 34 -11.79 13.61 10.25
C ASP A 34 -11.59 12.79 11.52
N GLU A 35 -11.47 13.49 12.64
CA GLU A 35 -11.46 12.89 13.96
C GLU A 35 -12.91 12.61 14.37
N GLY A 36 -13.23 11.36 14.77
CA GLY A 36 -14.56 10.97 15.23
C GLY A 36 -15.29 9.91 14.40
N LEU A 37 -14.64 9.29 13.42
CA LEU A 37 -15.13 8.00 12.89
C LEU A 37 -14.88 6.91 13.94
N PRO A 38 -15.88 6.06 14.27
CA PRO A 38 -15.81 5.15 15.41
C PRO A 38 -14.75 4.05 15.26
N ASP A 39 -14.39 3.70 14.04
CA ASP A 39 -13.43 2.66 13.66
C ASP A 39 -12.06 3.23 13.27
N VAL A 40 -11.82 4.53 13.42
CA VAL A 40 -10.59 5.19 12.98
C VAL A 40 -9.93 5.95 14.12
N ALA A 41 -8.69 5.58 14.44
CA ALA A 41 -7.78 6.35 15.27
C ALA A 41 -6.79 7.14 14.39
N VAL A 42 -6.44 8.35 14.82
CA VAL A 42 -5.43 9.19 14.15
C VAL A 42 -4.23 9.32 15.08
N ASN A 43 -3.07 8.84 14.63
CA ASN A 43 -1.81 8.94 15.36
C ASN A 43 -0.91 9.97 14.67
N ARG A 44 -0.81 11.15 15.30
CA ARG A 44 -0.06 12.31 14.80
C ARG A 44 1.33 12.35 15.43
N ALA A 45 2.33 12.72 14.62
CA ALA A 45 3.65 13.08 15.11
C ALA A 45 4.36 14.00 14.10
N PRO A 46 5.39 14.75 14.51
CA PRO A 46 6.23 15.48 13.57
C PRO A 46 6.82 14.54 12.50
N VAL A 47 6.85 14.99 11.26
CA VAL A 47 7.42 14.26 10.11
C VAL A 47 8.45 15.16 9.44
N ASP A 48 9.68 14.67 9.28
CA ASP A 48 10.68 15.32 8.44
C ASP A 48 10.40 14.98 6.96
N PRO A 49 9.95 15.94 6.12
CA PRO A 49 9.65 15.67 4.72
C PRO A 49 10.89 15.31 3.90
N THR A 50 12.10 15.60 4.40
CA THR A 50 13.37 15.22 3.77
C THR A 50 13.80 13.79 4.10
N GLU A 51 13.07 13.08 4.96
CA GLU A 51 13.36 11.70 5.36
C GLU A 51 12.09 10.83 5.31
N ILE A 52 11.16 11.13 4.41
CA ILE A 52 9.81 10.56 4.41
C ILE A 52 9.74 9.02 4.47
N MET A 53 10.71 8.31 3.88
CA MET A 53 10.75 6.84 3.96
C MET A 53 11.25 6.34 5.32
N LEU A 54 12.22 7.05 5.92
CA LEU A 54 12.63 6.77 7.29
C LEU A 54 11.51 7.11 8.28
N GLU A 55 10.80 8.23 8.07
CA GLU A 55 9.64 8.59 8.88
C GLU A 55 8.55 7.52 8.80
N ARG A 56 8.24 6.99 7.61
CA ARG A 56 7.33 5.83 7.48
C ARG A 56 7.75 4.67 8.39
N THR A 57 9.01 4.24 8.32
CA THR A 57 9.53 3.13 9.13
C THR A 57 9.52 3.45 10.62
N ARG A 58 9.88 4.68 11.02
CA ARG A 58 9.81 5.14 12.41
C ARG A 58 8.40 5.02 12.97
N ARG A 59 7.40 5.47 12.19
CA ARG A 59 5.99 5.45 12.60
C ARG A 59 5.44 4.04 12.67
N GLN A 60 5.79 3.16 11.73
CA GLN A 60 5.43 1.73 11.78
C GLN A 60 6.03 1.03 13.01
N ALA A 61 7.32 1.24 13.29
CA ALA A 61 7.98 0.68 14.45
C ALA A 61 7.37 1.20 15.76
N ALA A 62 7.18 2.51 15.88
CA ALA A 62 6.57 3.13 17.07
C ALA A 62 5.13 2.65 17.30
N PHE A 63 4.36 2.44 16.22
CA PHE A 63 3.03 1.83 16.31
C PHE A 63 3.10 0.42 16.89
N LEU A 64 3.94 -0.46 16.35
CA LEU A 64 4.08 -1.84 16.83
C LEU A 64 4.68 -1.94 18.24
N GLU A 65 5.52 -1.00 18.65
CA GLU A 65 6.06 -0.91 20.01
C GLU A 65 4.95 -0.56 21.04
N ALA A 66 4.00 0.31 20.66
CA ALA A 66 2.89 0.73 21.51
C ALA A 66 1.70 -0.24 21.46
N ASP A 67 1.48 -0.90 20.33
CA ASP A 67 0.37 -1.82 20.11
C ASP A 67 0.66 -3.20 20.74
N PRO A 68 -0.27 -3.78 21.53
CA PRO A 68 -0.07 -5.11 22.13
C PRO A 68 0.04 -6.23 21.08
N LEU A 69 -0.37 -5.96 19.83
CA LEU A 69 -0.45 -6.87 18.70
C LEU A 69 -1.30 -8.09 19.02
N ASN A 70 -2.49 -7.85 19.57
CA ASN A 70 -3.47 -8.91 19.83
C ASN A 70 -4.18 -9.36 18.55
N GLU A 71 -4.16 -8.54 17.51
CA GLU A 71 -4.74 -8.78 16.19
C GLU A 71 -3.69 -8.57 15.09
N PRO A 72 -3.80 -9.23 13.93
CA PRO A 72 -2.91 -8.97 12.81
C PRO A 72 -3.04 -7.54 12.31
N VAL A 73 -1.94 -6.99 11.80
CA VAL A 73 -1.85 -5.60 11.32
C VAL A 73 -1.44 -5.59 9.85
N GLY A 74 -2.07 -4.75 9.05
CA GLY A 74 -1.60 -4.44 7.71
C GLY A 74 -1.21 -2.97 7.58
N PHE A 75 -0.01 -2.71 7.07
CA PHE A 75 0.42 -1.37 6.66
C PHE A 75 0.16 -1.20 5.17
N PHE A 76 -0.62 -0.17 4.82
CA PHE A 76 -1.05 0.12 3.46
C PHE A 76 -0.76 1.58 3.09
N ASP A 77 -0.36 1.83 1.84
CA ASP A 77 -0.44 3.18 1.29
C ASP A 77 -1.91 3.58 1.07
N THR A 78 -2.26 4.85 1.27
CA THR A 78 -3.64 5.32 1.11
C THR A 78 -4.11 5.40 -0.34
N ASP A 79 -3.21 5.34 -1.32
CA ASP A 79 -3.53 5.40 -2.75
C ASP A 79 -3.85 4.01 -3.35
N MET A 80 -4.49 3.16 -2.56
CA MET A 80 -4.82 1.78 -2.90
C MET A 80 -6.31 1.49 -2.69
N LEU A 81 -6.85 0.50 -3.41
CA LEU A 81 -8.19 -0.04 -3.16
C LEU A 81 -8.11 -1.55 -2.96
N MET A 82 -8.71 -2.04 -1.89
CA MET A 82 -8.82 -3.46 -1.58
C MET A 82 -10.01 -4.06 -2.33
N LEU A 83 -9.77 -5.18 -3.00
CA LEU A 83 -10.76 -5.87 -3.85
C LEU A 83 -11.12 -7.26 -3.33
N GLU A 84 -10.23 -7.87 -2.54
CA GLU A 84 -10.42 -9.16 -1.89
C GLU A 84 -9.85 -9.09 -0.47
N ALA A 85 -10.36 -9.93 0.43
CA ALA A 85 -9.96 -9.98 1.84
C ALA A 85 -8.56 -10.57 2.02
N PHE A 86 -7.77 -9.97 2.90
CA PHE A 86 -6.48 -10.46 3.38
C PHE A 86 -6.62 -11.33 4.63
N SER A 87 -7.75 -11.28 5.36
CA SER A 87 -8.00 -12.10 6.54
C SER A 87 -7.57 -13.58 6.40
N PRO A 88 -7.88 -14.30 5.29
CA PRO A 88 -7.45 -15.67 5.11
C PRO A 88 -5.93 -15.89 5.08
N LEU A 89 -5.14 -14.87 4.70
CA LEU A 89 -3.69 -15.00 4.69
C LEU A 89 -3.12 -15.14 6.11
N PHE A 90 -3.72 -14.49 7.11
CA PHE A 90 -3.22 -14.51 8.48
C PHE A 90 -3.35 -15.88 9.17
N GLU A 91 -4.07 -16.83 8.55
CA GLU A 91 -4.09 -18.23 8.96
C GLU A 91 -2.76 -18.97 8.68
N HIS A 92 -1.93 -18.45 7.76
CA HIS A 92 -0.61 -18.98 7.49
C HIS A 92 0.40 -18.61 8.58
N ASP A 93 1.43 -19.46 8.75
CA ASP A 93 2.41 -19.36 9.83
C ASP A 93 3.60 -18.43 9.50
N PHE A 94 3.30 -17.21 9.05
CA PHE A 94 4.28 -16.15 8.80
C PHE A 94 4.32 -15.12 9.94
N ASP A 95 5.40 -14.35 10.06
CA ASP A 95 5.46 -13.16 10.92
C ASP A 95 5.18 -11.89 10.14
N ILE A 96 5.79 -11.79 8.95
CA ILE A 96 5.65 -10.65 8.05
C ILE A 96 5.36 -11.18 6.65
N ALA A 97 4.47 -10.53 5.91
CA ALA A 97 4.30 -10.75 4.48
C ALA A 97 4.60 -9.48 3.69
N VAL A 98 5.34 -9.63 2.60
CA VAL A 98 5.77 -8.52 1.74
C VAL A 98 5.54 -8.86 0.28
N THR A 99 5.35 -7.85 -0.57
CA THR A 99 5.15 -8.09 -2.01
C THR A 99 6.46 -7.99 -2.79
N LEU A 100 6.72 -8.98 -3.65
CA LEU A 100 7.89 -9.03 -4.52
C LEU A 100 7.55 -8.63 -5.96
N ARG A 101 8.26 -7.64 -6.49
CA ARG A 101 8.21 -7.18 -7.88
C ARG A 101 9.02 -8.12 -8.77
N PRO A 102 8.58 -8.37 -10.02
CA PRO A 102 9.37 -9.13 -10.99
C PRO A 102 10.81 -8.62 -11.10
N SER A 103 11.75 -9.55 -11.26
CA SER A 103 13.20 -9.31 -11.31
C SER A 103 13.59 -8.26 -12.38
N GLY A 104 14.69 -7.53 -12.13
CA GLY A 104 15.28 -6.57 -13.07
C GLY A 104 15.04 -5.08 -12.79
N ARG A 105 14.42 -4.70 -11.66
CA ARG A 105 14.22 -3.28 -11.29
C ARG A 105 15.10 -2.76 -10.15
N GLY A 106 16.07 -3.55 -9.68
CA GLY A 106 16.97 -3.17 -8.58
C GLY A 106 16.30 -2.97 -7.21
N MET A 107 15.00 -3.24 -7.11
CA MET A 107 14.20 -3.07 -5.90
C MET A 107 13.09 -4.13 -5.87
N PRO A 108 13.35 -5.29 -5.23
CA PRO A 108 12.46 -6.43 -5.28
C PRO A 108 11.22 -6.22 -4.41
N VAL A 109 11.27 -5.45 -3.32
CA VAL A 109 10.12 -5.28 -2.41
C VAL A 109 9.32 -4.02 -2.73
N ASN A 110 7.99 -4.06 -2.60
CA ASN A 110 7.13 -2.85 -2.57
C ASN A 110 6.64 -2.59 -1.14
N GLY A 111 7.04 -1.46 -0.55
CA GLY A 111 6.70 -1.08 0.83
C GLY A 111 5.30 -0.48 1.01
N GLY A 112 4.49 -0.42 -0.06
CA GLY A 112 3.11 0.03 0.04
C GLY A 112 2.16 -1.01 0.66
N LEU A 113 2.60 -2.27 0.78
CA LEU A 113 1.89 -3.32 1.52
C LEU A 113 2.88 -4.11 2.37
N ILE A 114 2.65 -4.13 3.68
CA ILE A 114 3.33 -5.03 4.62
C ILE A 114 2.27 -5.60 5.56
N LEU A 115 2.15 -6.93 5.61
CA LEU A 115 1.28 -7.60 6.56
C LEU A 115 2.10 -8.11 7.74
N VAL A 116 1.54 -8.03 8.93
CA VAL A 116 2.18 -8.38 10.19
C VAL A 116 1.24 -9.31 10.95
N ASN A 117 1.70 -10.51 11.23
CA ASN A 117 0.94 -11.50 11.98
C ASN A 117 1.14 -11.29 13.49
N ASN A 118 0.11 -11.59 14.28
CA ASN A 118 0.10 -11.45 15.74
C ASN A 118 0.70 -12.65 16.50
N ARG A 119 1.15 -13.70 15.80
CA ARG A 119 1.67 -14.94 16.41
C ARG A 119 2.96 -14.77 17.21
N ARG A 120 3.87 -13.89 16.77
CA ARG A 120 5.17 -13.65 17.43
C ARG A 120 5.45 -12.15 17.65
N PRO A 121 4.68 -11.45 18.50
CA PRO A 121 4.76 -9.99 18.64
C PRO A 121 6.14 -9.45 19.00
N ALA A 122 6.83 -10.10 19.94
CA ALA A 122 8.17 -9.67 20.36
C ALA A 122 9.19 -9.72 19.20
N LEU A 123 9.12 -10.77 18.38
CA LEU A 123 10.02 -10.95 17.24
C LEU A 123 9.75 -9.92 16.15
N VAL A 124 8.47 -9.67 15.83
CA VAL A 124 8.05 -8.65 14.87
C VAL A 124 8.49 -7.26 15.32
N ARG A 125 8.27 -6.90 16.60
CA ARG A 125 8.71 -5.60 17.14
C ARG A 125 10.22 -5.43 17.01
N GLN A 126 10.97 -6.48 17.34
CA GLN A 126 12.42 -6.48 17.20
C GLN A 126 12.84 -6.28 15.74
N PHE A 127 12.18 -6.96 14.79
CA PHE A 127 12.45 -6.80 13.36
C PHE A 127 12.26 -5.36 12.89
N PHE A 128 11.15 -4.71 13.24
CA PHE A 128 10.89 -3.32 12.83
C PHE A 128 11.81 -2.32 13.55
N CYS A 129 12.17 -2.58 14.81
CA CYS A 129 13.20 -1.82 15.53
C CYS A 129 14.55 -1.89 14.81
N ASP A 130 14.97 -3.09 14.42
CA ASP A 130 16.23 -3.31 13.69
C ASP A 130 16.21 -2.67 12.29
N LEU A 131 15.07 -2.76 11.59
CA LEU A 131 14.86 -2.09 10.30
C LEU A 131 15.02 -0.57 10.44
N ARG A 132 14.35 0.05 11.41
CA ARG A 132 14.51 1.47 11.75
C ARG A 132 15.97 1.80 12.04
N ASN A 133 16.62 1.07 12.94
CA ASN A 133 18.00 1.32 13.35
C ASN A 133 19.01 1.15 12.19
N ARG A 134 18.72 0.30 11.20
CA ARG A 134 19.53 0.19 9.97
C ARG A 134 19.36 1.44 9.11
N MET A 135 18.13 1.87 8.84
CA MET A 135 17.87 3.10 8.06
C MET A 135 18.45 4.35 8.72
N GLU A 136 18.40 4.45 10.06
CA GLU A 136 18.97 5.57 10.82
C GLU A 136 20.51 5.63 10.76
N ARG A 137 21.18 4.56 10.34
CA ARG A 137 22.64 4.52 10.13
C ARG A 137 23.06 4.81 8.69
N GLU A 138 22.16 4.66 7.71
CA GLU A 138 22.44 5.01 6.31
C GLU A 138 22.68 6.51 6.17
N ALA A 139 23.52 7.02 5.27
CA ALA A 139 23.69 8.48 5.17
C ALA A 139 22.39 9.20 4.79
N LYS A 140 22.15 10.41 5.30
CA LYS A 140 21.06 11.28 4.79
C LYS A 140 21.25 11.49 3.28
N GLY A 141 20.17 11.35 2.52
CA GLY A 141 20.18 11.47 1.07
C GLY A 141 19.08 10.63 0.42
N THR A 142 19.23 10.38 -0.88
CA THR A 142 18.17 9.81 -1.75
C THR A 142 17.58 8.50 -1.24
N GLN A 143 18.32 7.69 -0.47
CA GLN A 143 17.78 6.47 0.14
C GLN A 143 16.77 6.78 1.26
N ARG A 144 17.07 7.69 2.19
CA ARG A 144 16.12 8.07 3.25
C ARG A 144 14.91 8.85 2.73
N GLU A 145 15.08 9.54 1.61
CA GLU A 145 14.00 10.25 0.90
C GLU A 145 13.13 9.31 0.06
N TRP A 146 13.74 8.36 -0.66
CA TRP A 146 13.07 7.53 -1.65
C TRP A 146 13.56 6.08 -1.59
N TYR A 147 12.60 5.15 -1.54
CA TYR A 147 12.86 3.71 -1.61
C TYR A 147 13.73 3.11 -0.48
N GLY A 148 14.17 3.90 0.50
CA GLY A 148 15.09 3.45 1.55
C GLY A 148 14.59 2.24 2.30
N ASP A 149 13.36 2.27 2.77
CA ASP A 149 12.77 1.13 3.48
C ASP A 149 12.67 -0.11 2.58
N GLN A 150 12.36 0.04 1.29
CA GLN A 150 12.33 -1.07 0.33
C GLN A 150 13.74 -1.64 0.09
N ILE A 151 14.76 -0.80 0.06
CA ILE A 151 16.17 -1.20 -0.09
C ILE A 151 16.67 -1.88 1.18
N THR A 152 16.46 -1.27 2.35
CA THR A 152 16.89 -1.84 3.62
C THR A 152 16.18 -3.17 3.88
N LEU A 153 14.89 -3.27 3.56
CA LEU A 153 14.12 -4.51 3.64
C LEU A 153 14.64 -5.56 2.65
N ALA A 154 14.93 -5.18 1.41
CA ALA A 154 15.58 -6.07 0.45
C ALA A 154 16.96 -6.55 0.92
N ASN A 155 17.75 -5.68 1.57
CA ASN A 155 19.05 -6.05 2.13
C ASN A 155 18.93 -7.00 3.33
N VAL A 156 17.86 -6.89 4.12
CA VAL A 156 17.55 -7.86 5.21
C VAL A 156 17.15 -9.21 4.60
N ILE A 157 16.31 -9.18 3.57
CA ILE A 157 15.80 -10.37 2.89
C ILE A 157 16.91 -11.10 2.10
N GLY A 158 17.90 -10.36 1.59
CA GLY A 158 19.01 -10.92 0.83
C GLY A 158 18.66 -11.25 -0.63
N ASP A 159 19.53 -12.05 -1.27
CA ASP A 159 19.33 -12.50 -2.64
C ASP A 159 18.27 -13.60 -2.68
N VAL A 160 17.06 -13.23 -3.09
CA VAL A 160 15.94 -14.15 -3.28
C VAL A 160 15.58 -14.21 -4.76
N SER A 161 15.66 -15.40 -5.36
CA SER A 161 15.39 -15.60 -6.78
C SER A 161 13.90 -15.80 -7.03
N LEU A 162 13.27 -14.83 -7.69
CA LEU A 162 11.97 -15.06 -8.34
C LEU A 162 12.15 -15.98 -9.56
N PRO A 163 11.23 -16.92 -9.84
CA PRO A 163 9.89 -17.05 -9.26
C PRO A 163 9.78 -17.97 -8.04
N ASP A 164 10.86 -18.67 -7.64
CA ASP A 164 10.80 -19.86 -6.79
C ASP A 164 10.31 -19.61 -5.35
N VAL A 165 10.23 -18.35 -4.93
CA VAL A 165 9.86 -17.98 -3.55
C VAL A 165 8.44 -17.44 -3.39
N LEU A 166 7.71 -17.21 -4.50
CA LEU A 166 6.37 -16.62 -4.43
C LEU A 166 5.37 -17.60 -3.81
N GLY A 167 4.64 -17.14 -2.80
CA GLY A 167 3.68 -17.94 -2.04
C GLY A 167 4.33 -18.83 -0.99
N GLU A 168 5.67 -18.81 -0.86
CA GLU A 168 6.41 -19.59 0.12
C GLU A 168 6.79 -18.74 1.34
N ILE A 169 6.90 -19.42 2.49
CA ILE A 169 7.38 -18.84 3.75
C ILE A 169 8.86 -19.18 3.89
N HIS A 170 9.70 -18.16 3.99
CA HIS A 170 11.13 -18.31 4.21
C HIS A 170 11.52 -17.79 5.58
N GLU A 171 12.39 -18.52 6.29
CA GLU A 171 12.94 -18.05 7.55
C GLU A 171 14.27 -17.33 7.32
N ILE A 172 14.34 -16.06 7.72
CA ILE A 172 15.50 -15.18 7.57
C ILE A 172 15.77 -14.55 8.93
N ASP A 173 16.96 -14.79 9.50
CA ASP A 173 17.33 -14.37 10.86
C ASP A 173 16.26 -14.73 11.92
N GLY A 174 15.60 -15.88 11.77
CA GLY A 174 14.54 -16.39 12.66
C GLY A 174 13.14 -15.82 12.40
N VAL A 175 13.00 -14.84 11.49
CA VAL A 175 11.74 -14.24 11.07
C VAL A 175 11.18 -14.98 9.87
N ARG A 176 9.91 -15.38 9.92
CA ARG A 176 9.20 -16.03 8.83
C ARG A 176 8.57 -15.00 7.92
N ILE A 177 9.05 -14.93 6.69
CA ILE A 177 8.62 -13.97 5.69
C ILE A 177 7.85 -14.70 4.59
N LEU A 178 6.59 -14.34 4.40
CA LEU A 178 5.78 -14.77 3.26
C LEU A 178 5.96 -13.80 2.09
N PHE A 179 6.41 -14.31 0.93
CA PHE A 179 6.55 -13.49 -0.26
C PHE A 179 5.31 -13.55 -1.14
N LEU A 180 4.60 -12.43 -1.20
CA LEU A 180 3.38 -12.29 -1.99
C LEU A 180 3.70 -11.82 -3.40
N ASP A 181 2.98 -12.38 -4.38
CA ASP A 181 3.07 -11.93 -5.77
C ASP A 181 2.55 -10.50 -5.93
N TYR A 182 3.41 -9.61 -6.44
CA TYR A 182 3.05 -8.24 -6.75
C TYR A 182 1.87 -8.12 -7.73
N ALA A 183 1.74 -9.04 -8.70
CA ALA A 183 0.66 -8.95 -9.68
C ALA A 183 -0.72 -9.21 -9.07
N SER A 184 -0.77 -9.87 -7.90
CA SER A 184 -2.00 -10.23 -7.19
C SER A 184 -2.23 -9.32 -5.98
N TYR A 185 -1.21 -9.15 -5.12
CA TYR A 185 -1.36 -8.52 -3.80
C TYR A 185 -0.96 -7.04 -3.74
N ASN A 186 -0.34 -6.49 -4.78
CA ASN A 186 0.02 -5.07 -4.84
C ASN A 186 0.05 -4.59 -6.30
N TYR A 187 -1.03 -4.90 -7.02
CA TYR A 187 -1.10 -4.69 -8.45
C TYR A 187 -1.08 -3.20 -8.77
N SER A 188 -0.06 -2.73 -9.48
CA SER A 188 -0.07 -1.40 -10.09
C SER A 188 -0.13 -1.50 -11.62
N PRO A 189 -1.04 -0.78 -12.30
CA PRO A 189 -1.17 -0.84 -13.75
C PRO A 189 0.05 -0.27 -14.47
N LYS A 190 0.46 -0.92 -15.57
CA LYS A 190 1.72 -0.60 -16.29
C LYS A 190 1.74 0.74 -17.03
N ARG A 191 0.61 1.43 -17.25
CA ARG A 191 0.52 2.52 -18.24
C ARG A 191 0.01 3.88 -17.74
N GLU A 192 0.09 4.20 -16.45
CA GLU A 192 -0.62 5.37 -15.89
C GLU A 192 -2.14 5.35 -16.15
N HIS A 193 -2.68 4.20 -16.61
CA HIS A 193 -4.08 4.00 -16.96
C HIS A 193 -4.63 2.90 -16.05
N PRO A 194 -5.62 3.20 -15.19
CA PRO A 194 -6.35 2.13 -14.54
C PRO A 194 -7.09 1.32 -15.60
N LEU A 195 -6.97 0.01 -15.51
CA LEU A 195 -7.78 -0.92 -16.30
C LEU A 195 -9.23 -0.80 -15.81
N LEU A 196 -10.03 0.06 -16.45
CA LEU A 196 -11.49 0.01 -16.31
C LEU A 196 -12.09 -1.21 -17.02
N TRP A 197 -11.26 -1.92 -17.77
CA TRP A 197 -11.57 -3.02 -18.65
C TRP A 197 -10.63 -4.16 -18.31
N GLY A 198 -11.17 -5.35 -18.10
CA GLY A 198 -10.40 -6.51 -17.71
C GLY A 198 -10.99 -7.20 -16.48
N GLU A 199 -10.57 -8.44 -16.30
CA GLU A 199 -10.84 -9.23 -15.13
C GLU A 199 -9.99 -8.71 -13.96
N LEU A 200 -10.63 -8.52 -12.80
CA LEU A 200 -9.95 -8.15 -11.56
C LEU A 200 -9.87 -9.34 -10.59
N SER A 201 -10.34 -10.52 -11.01
CA SER A 201 -10.30 -11.73 -10.19
C SER A 201 -8.85 -12.06 -9.82
N GLY A 202 -8.60 -12.36 -8.56
CA GLY A 202 -7.26 -12.67 -8.04
C GLY A 202 -6.38 -11.44 -7.82
N ILE A 203 -6.89 -10.23 -8.02
CA ILE A 203 -6.24 -9.01 -7.56
C ILE A 203 -6.82 -8.65 -6.20
N PHE A 204 -6.00 -8.68 -5.15
CA PHE A 204 -6.40 -8.31 -3.79
C PHE A 204 -6.32 -6.81 -3.57
N LEU A 205 -5.32 -6.16 -4.16
CA LEU A 205 -5.04 -4.75 -3.93
C LEU A 205 -4.66 -4.05 -5.23
N TYR A 206 -5.36 -2.97 -5.53
CA TYR A 206 -5.12 -2.13 -6.71
C TYR A 206 -4.44 -0.83 -6.31
N HIS A 207 -3.17 -0.65 -6.67
CA HIS A 207 -2.32 0.48 -6.27
C HIS A 207 -2.25 1.59 -7.34
N PHE A 208 -2.80 2.76 -7.04
CA PHE A 208 -2.87 3.93 -7.92
C PHE A 208 -1.63 4.82 -7.82
N LYS A 209 -0.47 4.32 -8.23
CA LYS A 209 0.80 5.07 -8.14
C LYS A 209 0.81 6.36 -8.96
N GLY A 210 1.40 7.41 -8.38
CA GLY A 210 1.70 8.67 -9.06
C GLY A 210 0.47 9.32 -9.70
N ARG A 211 0.50 9.52 -11.02
CA ARG A 211 -0.62 10.16 -11.74
C ARG A 211 -1.91 9.35 -11.72
N CYS A 212 -1.86 8.04 -11.43
CA CYS A 212 -3.06 7.21 -11.37
C CYS A 212 -4.01 7.60 -10.23
N ARG A 213 -3.53 8.28 -9.19
CA ARG A 213 -4.34 8.69 -8.02
C ARG A 213 -5.61 9.42 -8.40
N ILE A 214 -5.57 10.23 -9.47
CA ILE A 214 -6.73 11.02 -9.92
C ILE A 214 -7.92 10.16 -10.36
N TYR A 215 -7.69 8.89 -10.68
CA TYR A 215 -8.72 7.97 -11.14
C TYR A 215 -9.28 7.07 -10.06
N MET A 216 -8.72 7.10 -8.84
CA MET A 216 -9.11 6.20 -7.75
C MET A 216 -10.62 6.30 -7.46
N ARG A 217 -11.17 7.52 -7.38
CA ARG A 217 -12.61 7.77 -7.22
C ARG A 217 -13.43 7.18 -8.36
N ASP A 218 -13.05 7.46 -9.61
CA ASP A 218 -13.74 6.93 -10.78
C ASP A 218 -13.68 5.40 -10.83
N PHE A 219 -12.56 4.80 -10.45
CA PHE A 219 -12.40 3.34 -10.39
C PHE A 219 -13.29 2.74 -9.29
N TRP A 220 -13.21 3.25 -8.05
CA TRP A 220 -14.07 2.85 -6.94
C TRP A 220 -15.54 2.88 -7.35
N GLN A 221 -15.96 4.05 -7.84
CA GLN A 221 -17.33 4.29 -8.24
C GLN A 221 -17.77 3.32 -9.32
N ARG A 222 -16.88 2.88 -10.23
CA ARG A 222 -17.19 2.08 -11.44
C ARG A 222 -16.96 0.58 -11.33
N ARG A 223 -16.11 0.13 -10.42
CA ARG A 223 -15.65 -1.27 -10.37
C ARG A 223 -15.93 -1.95 -9.04
N ILE A 224 -16.08 -1.20 -7.95
CA ILE A 224 -16.12 -1.79 -6.60
C ILE A 224 -17.43 -1.46 -5.87
N ALA A 225 -17.88 -0.20 -5.89
CA ALA A 225 -18.98 0.26 -5.05
C ALA A 225 -20.24 -0.67 -5.10
N PRO A 226 -20.75 -1.13 -3.94
CA PRO A 226 -21.71 -2.24 -3.88
C PRO A 226 -23.11 -1.91 -4.46
N ASN A 227 -23.55 -0.65 -4.36
CA ASN A 227 -24.90 -0.22 -4.75
C ASN A 227 -25.01 0.20 -6.22
N ARG A 228 -24.76 -0.74 -7.14
CA ARG A 228 -24.83 -0.49 -8.58
C ARG A 228 -26.02 -1.19 -9.22
N GLY A 229 -26.80 -0.43 -9.99
CA GLY A 229 -27.80 -1.00 -10.88
C GLY A 229 -27.15 -1.78 -12.03
N TRP A 230 -27.89 -2.68 -12.66
CA TRP A 230 -27.41 -3.45 -13.83
C TRP A 230 -26.83 -2.56 -14.94
N VAL A 231 -27.44 -1.39 -15.19
CA VAL A 231 -26.99 -0.42 -16.20
C VAL A 231 -25.57 0.09 -15.91
N ASP A 232 -25.20 0.26 -14.64
CA ASP A 232 -23.88 0.73 -14.24
C ASP A 232 -22.77 -0.31 -14.44
N ARG A 233 -23.16 -1.58 -14.58
CA ARG A 233 -22.27 -2.73 -14.81
C ARG A 233 -22.18 -3.13 -16.29
N SER A 234 -22.84 -2.40 -17.20
CA SER A 234 -22.81 -2.76 -18.61
C SER A 234 -21.44 -2.47 -19.24
N PRO A 235 -20.96 -3.30 -20.19
CA PRO A 235 -19.73 -3.05 -20.94
C PRO A 235 -19.71 -1.70 -21.65
N LEU A 236 -20.88 -1.21 -22.11
CA LEU A 236 -21.01 0.11 -22.75
C LEU A 236 -20.81 1.24 -21.75
N THR A 237 -21.33 1.12 -20.53
CA THR A 237 -21.13 2.10 -19.46
C THR A 237 -19.67 2.18 -19.08
N TRP A 238 -18.98 1.03 -18.99
CA TRP A 238 -17.52 0.99 -18.83
C TRP A 238 -16.79 1.57 -20.03
N PHE A 239 -17.36 1.43 -21.23
CA PHE A 239 -16.79 2.02 -22.43
C PHE A 239 -16.79 3.54 -22.44
N LEU A 240 -17.97 4.12 -22.23
CA LEU A 240 -18.13 5.56 -22.13
C LEU A 240 -17.35 6.13 -20.94
N ALA A 241 -17.27 5.38 -19.85
CA ALA A 241 -16.43 5.72 -18.71
C ALA A 241 -14.95 5.86 -19.06
N GLY A 242 -14.39 4.85 -19.74
CA GLY A 242 -13.00 4.85 -20.13
C GLY A 242 -12.67 5.98 -21.11
N LEU A 243 -13.58 6.28 -22.04
CA LEU A 243 -13.44 7.44 -22.92
C LEU A 243 -13.48 8.76 -22.15
N ALA A 244 -14.40 8.93 -21.21
CA ALA A 244 -14.50 10.13 -20.39
C ALA A 244 -13.25 10.34 -19.53
N LEU A 245 -12.71 9.27 -18.94
CA LEU A 245 -11.45 9.33 -18.20
C LEU A 245 -10.27 9.72 -19.08
N GLU A 246 -10.17 9.11 -20.27
CA GLU A 246 -9.10 9.43 -21.22
C GLU A 246 -9.19 10.88 -21.72
N TRP A 247 -10.40 11.40 -21.88
CA TRP A 247 -10.62 12.80 -22.23
C TRP A 247 -10.20 13.75 -21.11
N LYS A 248 -10.62 13.48 -19.86
CA LYS A 248 -10.22 14.24 -18.66
C LYS A 248 -8.70 14.26 -18.50
N ARG A 249 -8.03 13.12 -18.74
CA ARG A 249 -6.57 13.01 -18.74
C ARG A 249 -5.91 13.97 -19.73
N LYS A 250 -6.39 14.00 -20.98
CA LYS A 250 -5.85 14.87 -22.03
C LYS A 250 -5.98 16.35 -21.67
N GLN A 251 -7.03 16.74 -20.94
CA GLN A 251 -7.20 18.11 -20.43
C GLN A 251 -6.25 18.45 -19.29
N THR A 252 -5.90 17.48 -18.43
CA THR A 252 -4.97 17.69 -17.32
C THR A 252 -3.50 17.56 -17.74
N ASN A 253 -3.21 16.98 -18.91
CA ASN A 253 -1.85 16.77 -19.44
C ASN A 253 -0.99 18.05 -19.61
N PRO A 254 -1.55 19.23 -19.97
CA PRO A 254 -0.78 20.48 -20.06
C PRO A 254 -0.39 21.07 -18.70
N VAL A 255 -1.14 20.78 -17.62
CA VAL A 255 -0.95 21.42 -16.31
C VAL A 255 0.29 20.91 -15.58
N PHE A 256 0.81 19.72 -15.94
CA PHE A 256 1.90 19.06 -15.20
C PHE A 256 3.24 18.97 -15.96
N ARG A 257 3.32 19.40 -17.24
CA ARG A 257 4.61 19.54 -17.93
C ARG A 257 5.48 20.68 -17.39
N ALA A 258 4.87 21.64 -16.69
CA ALA A 258 5.57 22.75 -16.07
C ALA A 258 6.26 22.34 -14.74
N ASP A 259 5.73 21.33 -14.05
CA ASP A 259 6.20 20.95 -12.71
C ASP A 259 7.36 19.94 -12.76
N THR A 260 7.41 19.07 -13.78
CA THR A 260 8.53 18.13 -13.97
C THR A 260 9.81 18.77 -14.51
N ARG A 261 9.86 20.10 -14.71
CA ARG A 261 11.10 20.83 -15.06
C ARG A 261 11.71 21.57 -13.87
N ARG A 262 11.10 21.47 -12.68
CA ARG A 262 11.63 21.98 -11.42
C ARG A 262 11.59 20.90 -10.34
N LEU A 263 11.95 19.66 -10.64
CA LEU A 263 12.26 18.64 -9.63
C LEU A 263 13.38 17.75 -10.17
#